data_AF-A0A7W0X889-F1
#
_entry.id   AF-A0A7W0X889-F1
#
_cell.length_a   1.000
_cell.length_b   1.000
_cell.length_c   1.000
_cell.angle_alpha   90.00
_cell.angle_beta   90.00
_cell.angle_gamma   90.00
#
_symmetry.space_group_name_H-M   'P 1'
#
loop_
_entity.id
_entity.type
_entity.pdbx_description
1 polymer ?
#
loop_
_entity_poly.entity_id
_entity_poly.type
_entity_poly.pdbx_seq_one_letter_code
_entity_poly.pdbx_strand_id
1 'polypeptide(L)'
;ALGSPPHYHLHAYIEPFAEALAAADLVVARSGGSVLEVAGAGLPSILVPYPHATADHQTLNARHMERAGAAVVVPDAELDGPRLVHEVGALLASPERIAAMGSAARGIARPDAARRVADALLELAEG
;
A
#
# COMPACT_ATOMS: atom_id res chain seq x y z
N ALA A 1 1.23 12.98 -28.60
CA ALA A 1 1.50 12.22 -27.36
C ALA A 1 2.17 13.18 -26.39
N LEU A 2 1.52 13.51 -25.28
CA LEU A 2 2.15 14.31 -24.23
C LEU A 2 3.37 13.50 -23.73
N GLY A 3 4.57 14.00 -23.99
CA GLY A 3 5.80 13.32 -23.59
C GLY A 3 5.79 13.09 -22.09
N SER A 4 6.19 11.90 -21.65
CA SER A 4 6.36 11.65 -20.22
C SER A 4 7.44 12.58 -19.67
N PRO A 5 7.21 13.27 -18.54
CA PRO A 5 8.26 14.00 -17.84
C PRO A 5 9.51 13.13 -17.64
N PRO A 6 10.73 13.69 -17.58
CA PRO A 6 11.97 12.93 -17.53
C PRO A 6 12.12 12.00 -16.30
N HIS A 7 11.26 12.16 -15.29
CA HIS A 7 11.23 11.37 -14.07
C HIS A 7 9.94 10.54 -13.91
N TYR A 8 9.16 10.42 -14.99
CA TYR A 8 7.91 9.68 -15.00
C TYR A 8 8.00 8.56 -16.02
N HIS A 9 7.82 7.32 -15.54
CA HIS A 9 7.78 6.14 -16.38
C HIS A 9 6.33 5.63 -16.42
N LEU A 10 5.66 5.85 -17.55
CA LEU A 10 4.30 5.35 -17.75
C LEU A 10 4.33 3.88 -18.16
N HIS A 11 3.69 3.03 -17.37
CA HIS A 11 3.47 1.63 -17.69
C HIS A 11 1.97 1.38 -17.81
N ALA A 12 1.53 0.71 -18.88
CA ALA A 12 0.14 0.29 -19.02
C ALA A 12 -0.23 -0.76 -17.96
N TYR A 13 0.72 -1.64 -17.67
CA TYR A 13 0.68 -2.63 -16.59
C TYR A 13 2.12 -2.91 -16.14
N ILE A 14 2.30 -3.24 -14.87
CA ILE A 14 3.61 -3.58 -14.31
C ILE A 14 3.60 -5.06 -13.95
N GLU A 15 4.43 -5.83 -14.65
CA GLU A 15 4.64 -7.24 -14.40
C GLU A 15 6.14 -7.57 -14.52
N PRO A 16 6.76 -8.17 -13.49
CA PRO A 16 6.16 -8.57 -12.21
C PRO A 16 5.89 -7.39 -11.25
N PHE A 17 4.71 -7.36 -10.63
CA PHE A 17 4.36 -6.32 -9.65
C PHE A 17 5.33 -6.27 -8.46
N ALA A 18 5.83 -7.44 -8.03
CA ALA A 18 6.78 -7.55 -6.93
C ALA A 18 8.11 -6.81 -7.19
N GLU A 19 8.56 -6.75 -8.44
CA GLU A 19 9.80 -6.04 -8.79
C GLU A 19 9.64 -4.53 -8.66
N ALA A 20 8.47 -3.99 -9.03
CA ALA A 20 8.18 -2.57 -8.81
C ALA A 20 8.11 -2.21 -7.34
N LEU A 21 7.54 -3.08 -6.51
CA LEU A 21 7.56 -2.88 -5.05
C LEU A 21 8.99 -2.94 -4.51
N ALA A 22 9.80 -3.92 -4.94
CA ALA A 22 11.19 -4.04 -4.50
C ALA A 22 12.07 -2.84 -4.88
N ALA A 23 11.74 -2.16 -5.99
CA ALA A 23 12.45 -0.97 -6.44
C ALA A 23 11.93 0.35 -5.85
N ALA A 24 10.80 0.33 -5.13
CA ALA A 24 10.16 1.53 -4.60
C ALA A 24 10.62 1.84 -3.17
N ASP A 25 10.72 3.15 -2.86
CA ASP A 25 10.92 3.62 -1.48
C ASP A 25 9.59 4.03 -0.80
N LEU A 26 8.57 4.36 -1.61
CA LEU A 26 7.25 4.83 -1.17
C LEU A 26 6.20 4.43 -2.21
N VAL A 27 5.04 3.96 -1.76
CA VAL A 27 3.91 3.62 -2.63
C VAL A 27 2.79 4.65 -2.49
N VAL A 28 2.28 5.14 -3.61
CA VAL A 28 1.03 5.90 -3.68
C VAL A 28 0.01 5.07 -4.45
N ALA A 29 -1.08 4.67 -3.80
CA ALA A 29 -2.03 3.74 -4.40
C ALA A 29 -3.45 3.86 -3.86
N ARG A 30 -4.40 3.25 -4.57
CA ARG A 30 -5.70 2.87 -4.00
C ARG A 30 -5.49 1.78 -2.94
N SER A 31 -6.41 1.67 -1.98
CA SER A 31 -6.31 0.73 -0.86
C SER A 31 -7.14 -0.54 -1.07
N GLY A 32 -7.05 -1.13 -2.26
CA GLY A 32 -7.63 -2.45 -2.58
C GLY A 32 -6.91 -3.60 -1.87
N GLY A 33 -6.97 -4.82 -2.43
CA GLY A 33 -6.27 -5.98 -1.87
C GLY A 33 -4.74 -5.81 -1.81
N SER A 34 -4.18 -5.08 -2.79
CA SER A 34 -2.74 -4.86 -2.96
C SER A 34 -2.02 -4.20 -1.77
N VAL A 35 -2.75 -3.69 -0.78
CA VAL A 35 -2.16 -3.18 0.47
C VAL A 35 -1.38 -4.26 1.22
N LEU A 36 -1.73 -5.55 1.07
CA LEU A 36 -1.02 -6.64 1.73
C LEU A 36 0.32 -6.95 1.05
N GLU A 37 0.42 -6.78 -0.26
CA GLU A 37 1.66 -6.86 -1.01
C GLU A 37 2.60 -5.72 -0.65
N VAL A 38 2.06 -4.49 -0.51
CA VAL A 38 2.81 -3.33 0.01
C VAL A 38 3.31 -3.60 1.43
N ALA A 39 2.46 -4.16 2.31
CA ALA A 39 2.85 -4.56 3.66
C ALA A 39 3.94 -5.64 3.66
N GLY A 40 3.80 -6.65 2.80
CA GLY A 40 4.78 -7.72 2.61
C GLY A 40 6.14 -7.23 2.11
N ALA A 41 6.13 -6.25 1.20
CA ALA A 41 7.34 -5.54 0.77
C ALA A 41 7.92 -4.62 1.85
N GLY A 42 7.16 -4.34 2.92
CA GLY A 42 7.60 -3.49 4.02
C GLY A 42 7.75 -2.03 3.63
N LEU A 43 6.87 -1.56 2.75
CA LEU A 43 6.95 -0.21 2.20
C LEU A 43 6.02 0.75 2.93
N PRO A 44 6.46 1.98 3.21
CA PRO A 44 5.55 3.05 3.57
C PRO A 44 4.59 3.35 2.41
N SER A 45 3.39 3.83 2.74
CA SER A 45 2.41 4.18 1.70
C SER A 45 1.61 5.46 1.96
N ILE A 46 1.19 6.11 0.89
CA ILE A 46 0.09 7.07 0.86
C ILE A 46 -1.09 6.36 0.19
N LEU A 47 -2.16 6.17 0.93
CA LEU A 47 -3.32 5.41 0.47
C LEU A 47 -4.48 6.36 0.21
N VAL A 48 -5.08 6.22 -0.98
CA VAL A 48 -6.24 7.01 -1.43
C VAL A 48 -7.43 6.08 -1.65
N PRO A 49 -8.27 5.83 -0.62
CA PRO A 49 -9.37 4.89 -0.74
C PRO A 49 -10.35 5.27 -1.84
N TYR A 50 -10.76 4.29 -2.65
CA TYR A 50 -11.82 4.52 -3.62
C TYR A 50 -13.18 4.65 -2.91
N PRO A 51 -13.90 5.78 -3.02
CA PRO A 51 -15.07 6.07 -2.20
C PRO A 51 -16.31 5.24 -2.55
N HIS A 52 -16.31 4.55 -3.70
CA HIS A 52 -17.42 3.72 -4.15
C HIS A 52 -17.14 2.21 -4.03
N ALA A 53 -16.14 1.84 -3.24
CA ALA A 53 -15.83 0.46 -2.92
C ALA A 53 -16.99 -0.20 -2.15
N THR A 54 -17.40 -1.41 -2.54
CA THR A 54 -18.47 -2.15 -1.86
C THR A 54 -18.19 -2.25 -0.36
N ALA A 55 -19.18 -1.89 0.47
CA ALA A 55 -19.05 -1.90 1.93
C ALA A 55 -17.85 -1.10 2.48
N ASP A 56 -17.36 -0.09 1.74
CA ASP A 56 -16.27 0.80 2.16
C ASP A 56 -14.95 0.07 2.49
N HIS A 57 -14.73 -1.11 1.89
CA HIS A 57 -13.60 -1.98 2.24
C HIS A 57 -12.24 -1.31 2.00
N GLN A 58 -12.14 -0.41 1.02
CA GLN A 58 -10.89 0.31 0.77
C GLN A 58 -10.54 1.30 1.89
N THR A 59 -11.53 1.98 2.48
CA THR A 59 -11.28 2.86 3.63
C THR A 59 -10.84 2.04 4.82
N LEU A 60 -11.47 0.89 5.07
CA LEU A 60 -11.10 -0.02 6.15
C LEU A 60 -9.65 -0.53 6.00
N ASN A 61 -9.26 -0.92 4.80
CA ASN A 61 -7.89 -1.32 4.49
C ASN A 61 -6.90 -0.18 4.75
N ALA A 62 -7.18 1.03 4.27
CA ALA A 62 -6.31 2.18 4.48
C ALA A 62 -6.17 2.55 5.95
N ARG A 63 -7.27 2.55 6.71
CA ARG A 63 -7.26 2.82 8.15
C ARG A 63 -6.55 1.72 8.94
N HIS A 64 -6.59 0.47 8.50
CA HIS A 64 -5.81 -0.60 9.10
C HIS A 64 -4.30 -0.32 8.98
N MET A 65 -3.84 0.06 7.79
CA MET A 65 -2.45 0.44 7.55
C MET A 65 -2.04 1.70 8.33
N GLU A 66 -2.90 2.71 8.36
CA GLU A 66 -2.67 3.98 9.08
C GLU A 66 -2.54 3.78 10.58
N ARG A 67 -3.45 3.03 11.21
CA ARG A 67 -3.42 2.77 12.66
C ARG A 67 -2.17 2.01 13.09
N ALA A 68 -1.65 1.14 12.23
CA ALA A 68 -0.38 0.48 12.46
C ALA A 68 0.83 1.41 12.27
N GLY A 69 0.63 2.61 11.73
CA GLY A 69 1.69 3.56 11.42
C GLY A 69 2.39 3.29 10.09
N ALA A 70 1.81 2.49 9.20
CA ALA A 70 2.41 2.10 7.92
C ALA A 70 2.00 3.01 6.74
N ALA A 71 0.94 3.81 6.92
CA ALA A 71 0.38 4.62 5.84
C ALA A 71 -0.10 6.00 6.29
N VAL A 72 -0.09 6.95 5.36
CA VAL A 72 -0.90 8.18 5.40
C VAL A 72 -2.15 7.96 4.56
N VAL A 73 -3.32 8.33 5.06
CA VAL A 73 -4.57 8.23 4.30
C VAL A 73 -4.99 9.60 3.79
N VAL A 74 -5.16 9.72 2.48
CA VAL A 74 -5.70 10.91 1.83
C VAL A 74 -7.07 10.56 1.27
N PRO A 75 -8.17 11.18 1.76
CA PRO A 75 -9.49 10.98 1.18
C PRO A 75 -9.51 11.35 -0.30
N ASP A 76 -10.23 10.59 -1.13
CA ASP A 76 -10.28 10.82 -2.59
C ASP A 76 -10.75 12.25 -2.94
N ALA A 77 -11.72 12.77 -2.20
CA ALA A 77 -12.23 14.13 -2.38
C ALA A 77 -11.22 15.24 -2.02
N GLU A 78 -10.17 14.91 -1.27
CA GLU A 78 -9.08 15.82 -0.89
C GLU A 78 -7.83 15.63 -1.74
N LEU A 79 -7.81 14.64 -2.65
CA LEU A 79 -6.64 14.37 -3.46
C LEU A 79 -6.56 15.37 -4.62
N ASP A 80 -5.53 16.21 -4.56
CA ASP A 80 -5.07 17.02 -5.68
C ASP A 80 -3.55 17.01 -5.79
N GLY A 81 -3.02 17.65 -6.84
CA GLY A 81 -1.58 17.75 -7.09
C GLY A 81 -0.81 18.37 -5.90
N PRO A 82 -1.20 19.56 -5.41
CA PRO A 82 -0.57 20.18 -4.25
C PRO A 82 -0.58 19.31 -2.99
N ARG A 83 -1.71 18.67 -2.67
CA ARG A 83 -1.83 17.79 -1.51
C ARG A 83 -0.89 16.59 -1.65
N LEU A 84 -0.85 15.95 -2.82
CA LEU A 84 0.03 14.82 -3.05
C LEU A 84 1.51 15.21 -2.92
N VAL A 85 1.91 16.35 -3.51
CA VAL A 85 3.29 16.86 -3.40
C VAL A 85 3.65 17.14 -1.94
N HIS A 86 2.73 17.70 -1.16
CA HIS A 86 2.94 17.96 0.26
C HIS A 86 3.21 16.67 1.05
N GLU A 87 2.34 15.66 0.91
CA GLU A 87 2.47 14.41 1.67
C GLU A 87 3.74 13.62 1.29
N VAL A 88 4.02 13.53 -0.02
CA VAL A 88 5.24 12.88 -0.53
C VAL A 88 6.47 13.63 -0.03
N GLY A 89 6.50 14.95 -0.15
CA GLY A 89 7.63 15.77 0.30
C GLY A 89 7.87 15.66 1.80
N ALA A 90 6.82 15.67 2.62
CA ALA A 90 6.92 15.54 4.07
C ALA A 90 7.48 14.17 4.50
N LEU A 91 7.15 13.09 3.74
CA LEU A 91 7.69 11.76 3.99
C LEU A 91 9.15 11.64 3.56
N LEU A 92 9.48 12.06 2.33
CA LEU A 92 10.84 11.97 1.80
C LEU A 92 11.84 12.86 2.55
N ALA A 93 11.38 13.94 3.18
CA ALA A 93 12.19 14.78 4.04
C ALA A 93 12.51 14.14 5.42
N SER A 94 11.91 12.99 5.76
CA SER A 94 12.10 12.33 7.05
C SER A 94 12.45 10.84 6.89
N PRO A 95 13.75 10.52 6.73
CA PRO A 95 14.22 9.14 6.60
C PRO A 95 13.82 8.25 7.79
N GLU A 96 13.80 8.81 9.01
CA GLU A 96 13.37 8.09 10.22
C GLU A 96 11.89 7.68 10.13
N ARG A 97 11.03 8.58 9.65
CA ARG A 97 9.60 8.28 9.47
C ARG A 97 9.39 7.22 8.40
N ILE A 98 10.10 7.29 7.27
CA ILE A 98 10.07 6.26 6.22
C ILE A 98 10.47 4.89 6.78
N ALA A 99 11.58 4.83 7.53
CA ALA A 99 12.05 3.58 8.13
C ALA A 99 11.04 3.01 9.15
N ALA A 100 10.48 3.87 10.01
CA ALA A 100 9.47 3.46 10.99
C ALA A 100 8.20 2.94 10.31
N MET A 101 7.71 3.63 9.28
CA MET A 101 6.53 3.21 8.52
C MET A 101 6.77 1.90 7.77
N GLY A 102 7.95 1.69 7.18
CA GLY A 102 8.30 0.42 6.55
C GLY A 102 8.40 -0.74 7.55
N SER A 103 8.90 -0.48 8.77
CA SER A 103 8.87 -1.47 9.85
C SER A 103 7.43 -1.81 10.29
N ALA A 104 6.58 -0.79 10.41
CA ALA A 104 5.16 -0.99 10.72
C ALA A 104 4.45 -1.82 9.63
N ALA A 105 4.72 -1.52 8.35
CA ALA A 105 4.19 -2.27 7.21
C ALA A 105 4.54 -3.77 7.31
N ARG A 106 5.81 -4.10 7.60
CA ARG A 106 6.25 -5.49 7.81
C ARG A 106 5.52 -6.18 8.97
N GLY A 107 5.18 -5.45 10.04
CA GLY A 107 4.43 -6.00 11.17
C GLY A 107 2.98 -6.41 10.83
N ILE A 108 2.39 -5.79 9.80
CA ILE A 108 1.05 -6.12 9.30
C ILE A 108 1.09 -7.38 8.44
N ALA A 109 2.19 -7.61 7.72
CA ALA A 109 2.32 -8.71 6.77
C ALA A 109 2.00 -10.07 7.40
N ARG A 110 1.41 -10.95 6.59
CA ARG A 110 1.08 -12.35 6.95
C ARG A 110 1.62 -13.27 5.85
N PRO A 111 2.94 -13.48 5.79
CA PRO A 111 3.58 -14.25 4.71
C PRO A 111 3.13 -15.72 4.67
N ASP A 112 2.61 -16.24 5.78
CA ASP A 112 2.10 -17.60 5.89
C ASP A 112 0.56 -17.71 5.78
N ALA A 113 -0.13 -16.64 5.35
CA ALA A 113 -1.60 -16.61 5.28
C ALA A 113 -2.18 -17.77 4.46
N ALA A 114 -1.61 -18.07 3.29
CA ALA A 114 -2.05 -19.17 2.45
C ALA A 114 -1.93 -20.53 3.15
N ARG A 115 -0.79 -20.77 3.83
CA ARG A 115 -0.56 -22.00 4.59
C ARG A 115 -1.56 -22.12 5.75
N ARG A 116 -1.78 -21.04 6.52
CA ARG A 116 -2.74 -21.04 7.63
C ARG A 116 -4.17 -21.34 7.19
N VAL A 117 -4.58 -20.85 6.02
CA VAL A 117 -5.89 -21.17 5.44
C VAL A 117 -5.95 -22.65 5.04
N ALA A 118 -4.91 -23.18 4.40
CA ALA A 118 -4.85 -24.60 4.04
C ALA A 118 -4.91 -25.50 5.28
N ASP A 119 -4.14 -25.19 6.32
CA ASP A 119 -4.10 -25.93 7.58
C ASP A 119 -5.51 -25.98 8.23
N ALA A 120 -6.21 -24.83 8.27
CA ALA A 120 -7.57 -24.75 8.84
C ALA A 120 -8.61 -25.55 8.04
N LEU A 121 -8.46 -25.64 6.70
CA LEU A 121 -9.35 -26.44 5.86
C LEU A 121 -9.11 -27.94 6.06
N LEU A 122 -7.86 -28.37 6.23
CA LEU A 122 -7.52 -29.76 6.53
C LEU A 122 -8.06 -30.19 7.90
N GLU A 123 -7.90 -29.35 8.92
CA GLU A 123 -8.44 -29.60 10.26
C GLU A 123 -9.97 -29.79 10.24
N LEU A 124 -10.69 -28.98 9.46
CA LEU A 124 -12.15 -29.10 9.31
C LEU A 124 -12.58 -30.35 8.53
N ALA A 125 -11.73 -30.88 7.64
CA ALA A 125 -12.04 -32.07 6.85
C ALA A 125 -11.77 -33.38 7.60
N GLU A 126 -10.87 -33.34 8.58
CA GLU A 126 -10.49 -34.49 9.40
C GLU A 126 -11.32 -34.62 10.71
N GLY A 127 -12.02 -33.55 11.12
CA GLY A 127 -12.95 -33.52 12.25
C GLY A 127 -14.39 -33.81 11.87
#